data_AF-A0AAD5QZ43-F1
#
_entry.id   AF-A0AAD5QZ43-F1
#
_cell.length_a   1.000
_cell.length_b   1.000
_cell.length_c   1.000
_cell.angle_alpha   90.00
_cell.angle_beta   90.00
_cell.angle_gamma   90.00
#
_symmetry.space_group_name_H-M   'P 1'
#
loop_
_entity.id
_entity.type
_entity.pdbx_description
1 polymer ?
#
loop_
_entity_poly.entity_id
_entity_poly.type
_entity_poly.pdbx_seq_one_letter_code
_entity_poly.pdbx_strand_id
1 'polypeptide(L)'
;MKNFTQRYYRIQDDYHISCQRWFKLIVVLMTTCQDLKIQSLQKLCNFVASSTRTFTASGTSNLPIIAVYTDRNEVSALVPGIATSKGAVQALAQRFAMQTVVDVLEIEGRRALLPDFVISSILGQLQVNTTYEPLLCHFLRGPGQNQFPIDSCIFVGSTVTRVCPKDARAVLGVGGGMQCDKVAMPINSEHLSLSGSLTTTNIVMANWSRSMWQNVVDRALRMLRSGPFGSHLYTVTVTVS
;
A
#
# COMPACT_ATOMS: atom_id res chain seq x y z
N MET A 1 1.22 -44.37 -5.14
CA MET A 1 1.29 -42.92 -4.81
C MET A 1 0.04 -42.43 -4.05
N LYS A 2 -0.38 -43.09 -2.95
CA LYS A 2 -1.55 -42.67 -2.14
C LYS A 2 -1.27 -42.46 -0.65
N ASN A 3 -0.03 -42.65 -0.19
CA ASN A 3 0.32 -42.64 1.25
C ASN A 3 1.11 -41.41 1.73
N PHE A 4 1.44 -40.45 0.87
CA PHE A 4 2.19 -39.24 1.26
C PHE A 4 1.30 -38.06 1.66
N THR A 5 0.10 -37.95 1.09
CA THR A 5 -0.81 -36.81 1.33
C THR A 5 -1.47 -36.84 2.71
N GLN A 6 -1.63 -38.02 3.31
CA GLN A 6 -2.29 -38.18 4.62
C GLN A 6 -1.38 -37.86 5.81
N ARG A 7 -0.06 -37.91 5.65
CA ARG A 7 0.90 -37.50 6.70
C ARG A 7 1.08 -35.99 6.78
N TYR A 8 0.86 -35.25 5.69
CA TYR A 8 1.02 -33.79 5.68
C TYR A 8 -0.12 -33.09 6.43
N TYR A 9 -1.36 -33.57 6.29
CA TYR A 9 -2.51 -33.03 7.04
C TYR A 9 -2.42 -33.29 8.55
N ARG A 10 -1.92 -34.47 8.97
CA ARG A 10 -1.85 -34.81 10.40
C ARG A 10 -0.81 -33.98 11.18
N ILE A 11 0.28 -33.57 10.52
CA ILE A 11 1.27 -32.66 11.13
C ILE A 11 0.71 -31.24 11.24
N GLN A 12 -0.10 -30.80 10.27
CA GLN A 12 -0.69 -29.46 10.26
C GLN A 12 -1.74 -29.28 11.36
N ASP A 13 -2.50 -30.33 11.71
CA ASP A 13 -3.46 -30.31 12.82
C ASP A 13 -2.78 -30.30 14.20
N ASP A 14 -1.66 -31.03 14.38
CA ASP A 14 -0.94 -31.06 15.66
C ASP A 14 -0.24 -29.72 15.97
N TYR A 15 0.28 -29.01 14.97
CA TYR A 15 0.79 -27.64 15.15
C TYR A 15 -0.33 -26.64 15.47
N HIS A 16 -1.53 -26.84 14.91
CA HIS A 16 -2.69 -25.98 15.14
C HIS A 16 -3.24 -26.12 16.58
N ILE A 17 -3.28 -27.34 17.12
CA ILE A 17 -3.75 -27.62 18.49
C ILE A 17 -2.73 -27.16 19.53
N SER A 18 -1.43 -27.36 19.25
CA SER A 18 -0.37 -26.87 20.15
C SER A 18 -0.34 -25.34 20.17
N CYS A 19 -0.42 -24.68 19.00
CA CYS A 19 -0.53 -23.22 18.94
C CYS A 19 -1.78 -22.71 19.66
N GLN A 20 -2.96 -23.32 19.49
CA GLN A 20 -4.17 -22.87 20.19
C GLN A 20 -4.11 -23.03 21.71
N ARG A 21 -3.45 -24.06 22.23
CA ARG A 21 -3.24 -24.22 23.68
C ARG A 21 -2.29 -23.17 24.23
N TRP A 22 -1.18 -22.91 23.54
CA TRP A 22 -0.28 -21.80 23.88
C TRP A 22 -0.97 -20.44 23.74
N PHE A 23 -1.83 -20.27 22.74
CA PHE A 23 -2.57 -19.04 22.50
C PHE A 23 -3.59 -18.76 23.61
N LYS A 24 -4.34 -19.79 24.04
CA LYS A 24 -5.23 -19.67 25.21
C LYS A 24 -4.44 -19.36 26.47
N LEU A 25 -3.28 -20.00 26.66
CA LEU A 25 -2.41 -19.71 27.80
C LEU A 25 -1.88 -18.26 27.76
N ILE A 26 -1.45 -17.79 26.58
CA ILE A 26 -0.93 -16.43 26.38
C ILE A 26 -2.03 -15.39 26.52
N VAL A 27 -3.24 -15.63 26.01
CA VAL A 27 -4.38 -14.71 26.16
C VAL A 27 -4.82 -14.64 27.63
N VAL A 28 -4.85 -15.77 28.34
CA VAL A 28 -5.11 -15.81 29.80
C VAL A 28 -3.98 -15.12 30.58
N LEU A 29 -2.72 -15.32 30.18
CA LEU A 29 -1.57 -14.64 30.80
C LEU A 29 -1.58 -13.13 30.52
N MET A 30 -1.94 -12.68 29.32
CA MET A 30 -2.01 -11.25 28.97
C MET A 30 -3.19 -10.55 29.64
N THR A 31 -4.34 -11.21 29.79
CA THR A 31 -5.50 -10.66 30.51
C THR A 31 -5.26 -10.61 32.02
N THR A 32 -4.50 -11.56 32.59
CA THR A 32 -4.13 -11.54 34.01
C THR A 32 -2.92 -10.65 34.32
N CYS A 33 -2.05 -10.33 33.34
CA CYS A 33 -0.88 -9.45 33.57
C CYS A 33 -1.28 -7.98 33.79
N GLN A 34 -2.49 -7.54 33.43
CA GLN A 34 -2.96 -6.16 33.70
C GLN A 34 -3.20 -5.88 35.19
N ASP A 35 -3.45 -6.90 36.01
CA ASP A 35 -3.75 -6.76 37.46
C ASP A 35 -2.57 -7.06 38.39
N LEU A 36 -1.42 -7.49 37.86
CA LEU A 36 -0.29 -7.95 38.68
C LEU A 36 0.76 -6.84 38.91
N LYS A 37 0.76 -6.25 40.12
CA LYS A 37 1.78 -5.31 40.65
C LYS A 37 3.16 -5.95 40.95
N ILE A 38 3.54 -7.03 40.28
CA ILE A 38 4.78 -7.76 40.58
C ILE A 38 5.84 -7.40 39.52
N GLN A 39 6.77 -6.51 39.89
CA GLN A 39 7.85 -5.99 39.02
C GLN A 39 8.72 -7.06 38.34
N SER A 40 8.83 -8.26 38.90
CA SER A 40 9.61 -9.36 38.32
C SER A 40 8.89 -10.09 37.19
N LEU A 41 7.55 -10.13 37.17
CA LEU A 41 6.76 -10.67 36.05
C LEU A 41 6.60 -9.65 34.92
N GLN A 42 6.66 -8.35 35.22
CA GLN A 42 6.73 -7.29 34.21
C GLN A 42 7.91 -7.47 33.25
N LYS A 43 9.07 -7.97 33.70
CA LYS A 43 10.21 -8.26 32.81
C LYS A 43 9.95 -9.40 31.81
N LEU A 44 9.06 -10.35 32.14
CA LEU A 44 8.62 -11.41 31.22
C LEU A 44 7.45 -10.94 30.33
N CYS A 45 6.56 -10.09 30.85
CA CYS A 45 5.50 -9.44 30.06
C CYS A 45 6.04 -8.33 29.12
N ASN A 46 7.29 -7.87 29.31
CA ASN A 46 7.97 -6.91 28.42
C ASN A 46 8.64 -7.55 27.19
N PHE A 47 8.27 -8.78 26.82
CA PHE A 47 8.60 -9.31 25.51
C PHE A 47 7.77 -8.59 24.45
N VAL A 48 8.15 -7.34 24.16
CA VAL A 48 7.62 -6.56 23.05
C VAL A 48 8.23 -7.15 21.79
N ALA A 49 7.59 -8.21 21.28
CA ALA A 49 7.89 -8.72 19.95
C ALA A 49 7.43 -7.65 18.94
N SER A 50 8.35 -6.76 18.57
CA SER A 50 8.15 -5.83 17.46
C SER A 50 8.49 -6.52 16.17
N SER A 51 7.57 -6.47 15.22
CA SER A 51 7.77 -7.00 13.88
C SER A 51 7.46 -5.92 12.86
N THR A 52 8.43 -5.66 11.99
CA THR A 52 8.26 -4.77 10.84
C THR A 52 8.23 -5.60 9.57
N ARG A 53 7.31 -5.27 8.67
CA ARG A 53 7.14 -5.90 7.37
C ARG A 53 7.09 -4.81 6.31
N THR A 54 7.86 -4.94 5.24
CA THR A 54 7.82 -3.96 4.15
C THR A 54 7.03 -4.52 2.97
N PHE A 55 6.32 -3.62 2.29
CA PHE A 55 5.58 -3.94 1.09
C PHE A 55 5.87 -2.90 0.02
N THR A 56 5.86 -3.33 -1.23
CA THR A 56 5.97 -2.47 -2.40
C THR A 56 4.92 -2.89 -3.40
N ALA A 57 3.96 -2.00 -3.67
CA ALA A 57 3.00 -2.11 -4.75
C ALA A 57 3.52 -1.33 -5.96
N SER A 58 3.55 -1.96 -7.13
CA SER A 58 3.93 -1.32 -8.38
C SER A 58 2.75 -1.32 -9.37
N GLY A 59 2.64 -0.21 -10.09
CA GLY A 59 1.57 0.13 -11.01
C GLY A 59 1.96 0.06 -12.48
N THR A 60 0.96 -0.14 -13.32
CA THR A 60 1.07 -0.19 -14.78
C THR A 60 1.52 1.16 -15.34
N SER A 61 1.76 1.24 -16.64
CA SER A 61 2.15 2.47 -17.35
C SER A 61 1.21 3.67 -17.20
N ASN A 62 0.05 3.51 -16.54
CA ASN A 62 -0.99 4.52 -16.41
C ASN A 62 -1.26 4.82 -14.94
N LEU A 63 -1.52 6.10 -14.62
CA LEU A 63 -1.90 6.56 -13.28
C LEU A 63 -3.34 7.06 -13.25
N PRO A 64 -4.13 6.76 -12.22
CA PRO A 64 -5.42 7.43 -12.04
C PRO A 64 -5.22 8.90 -11.67
N ILE A 65 -6.16 9.78 -12.04
CA ILE A 65 -6.08 11.23 -11.78
C ILE A 65 -5.81 11.55 -10.30
N ILE A 66 -6.37 10.78 -9.38
CA ILE A 66 -6.19 10.99 -7.93
C ILE A 66 -4.77 10.73 -7.43
N ALA A 67 -3.94 10.04 -8.22
CA ALA A 67 -2.56 9.69 -7.89
C ALA A 67 -1.57 10.72 -8.43
N VAL A 68 -2.06 11.75 -9.13
CA VAL A 68 -1.25 12.87 -9.62
C VAL A 68 -1.72 14.17 -8.99
N TYR A 69 -0.86 15.18 -9.01
CA TYR A 69 -1.19 16.51 -8.50
C TYR A 69 -0.78 17.60 -9.46
N THR A 70 -1.32 18.78 -9.24
CA THR A 70 -0.96 20.00 -9.96
C THR A 70 -0.88 21.16 -8.97
N ASP A 71 0.04 22.09 -9.18
CA ASP A 71 0.14 23.35 -8.45
C ASP A 71 -0.53 24.52 -9.22
N ARG A 72 -1.19 24.21 -10.34
CA ARG A 72 -1.81 25.18 -11.25
C ARG A 72 -3.33 25.14 -11.16
N ASN A 73 -3.93 26.30 -10.89
CA ASN A 73 -5.38 26.44 -10.79
C ASN A 73 -6.09 26.17 -12.12
N GLU A 74 -5.43 26.46 -13.25
CA GLU A 74 -6.00 26.21 -14.57
C GLU A 74 -6.17 24.71 -14.84
N VAL A 75 -5.23 23.90 -14.34
CA VAL A 75 -5.25 22.44 -14.49
C VAL A 75 -6.33 21.83 -13.61
N SER A 76 -6.45 22.27 -12.36
CA SER A 76 -7.47 21.78 -11.44
C SER A 76 -8.89 22.16 -11.87
N ALA A 77 -9.05 23.29 -12.57
CA ALA A 77 -10.33 23.68 -13.17
C ALA A 77 -10.71 22.79 -14.38
N LEU A 78 -9.73 22.28 -15.12
CA LEU A 78 -9.94 21.49 -16.34
C LEU A 78 -10.02 19.98 -16.08
N VAL A 79 -9.38 19.49 -15.03
CA VAL A 79 -9.26 18.07 -14.69
C VAL A 79 -9.94 17.81 -13.34
N PRO A 80 -11.26 17.51 -13.33
CA PRO A 80 -11.98 17.24 -12.09
C PRO A 80 -11.32 16.11 -11.29
N GLY A 81 -11.11 16.34 -10.00
CA GLY A 81 -10.56 15.34 -9.07
C GLY A 81 -9.04 15.25 -9.02
N ILE A 82 -8.29 16.06 -9.79
CA ILE A 82 -6.84 16.18 -9.60
C ILE A 82 -6.53 16.86 -8.28
N ALA A 83 -5.54 16.36 -7.55
CA ALA A 83 -5.10 16.99 -6.32
C ALA A 83 -4.34 18.30 -6.60
N THR A 84 -4.51 19.30 -5.74
CA THR A 84 -3.84 20.61 -5.87
C THR A 84 -2.50 20.69 -5.13
N SER A 85 -2.06 19.60 -4.51
CA SER A 85 -0.77 19.55 -3.83
C SER A 85 -0.23 18.12 -3.70
N LYS A 86 1.09 18.01 -3.60
CA LYS A 86 1.78 16.73 -3.34
C LYS A 86 1.30 16.08 -2.05
N GLY A 87 1.18 16.88 -0.98
CA GLY A 87 0.77 16.41 0.34
C GLY A 87 -0.65 15.82 0.36
N ALA A 88 -1.57 16.36 -0.45
CA ALA A 88 -2.92 15.81 -0.55
C ALA A 88 -2.92 14.38 -1.14
N VAL A 89 -2.12 14.14 -2.18
CA VAL A 89 -1.99 12.79 -2.78
C VAL A 89 -1.30 11.83 -1.82
N GLN A 90 -0.24 12.26 -1.15
CA GLN A 90 0.47 11.44 -0.16
C GLN A 90 -0.44 11.05 1.01
N ALA A 91 -1.21 12.00 1.55
CA ALA A 91 -2.17 11.74 2.61
C ALA A 91 -3.30 10.80 2.14
N LEU A 92 -3.75 10.93 0.90
CA LEU A 92 -4.73 10.01 0.31
C LEU A 92 -4.17 8.59 0.19
N ALA A 93 -2.95 8.45 -0.34
CA ALA A 93 -2.25 7.17 -0.45
C ALA A 93 -2.06 6.51 0.92
N GLN A 94 -1.64 7.28 1.93
CA GLN A 94 -1.46 6.80 3.29
C GLN A 94 -2.78 6.34 3.92
N ARG A 95 -3.84 7.14 3.83
CA ARG A 95 -5.18 6.76 4.34
C ARG A 95 -5.69 5.51 3.67
N PHE A 96 -5.53 5.42 2.35
CA PHE A 96 -6.03 4.28 1.59
C PHE A 96 -5.25 2.99 1.90
N ALA A 97 -3.92 3.08 2.03
CA ALA A 97 -3.11 1.95 2.49
C ALA A 97 -3.47 1.51 3.91
N MET A 98 -3.63 2.47 4.84
CA MET A 98 -4.03 2.18 6.21
C MET A 98 -5.39 1.46 6.25
N GLN A 99 -6.41 2.01 5.59
CA GLN A 99 -7.75 1.42 5.56
C GLN A 99 -7.72 0.01 4.99
N THR A 100 -7.02 -0.17 3.87
CA THR A 100 -6.87 -1.47 3.23
C THR A 100 -6.26 -2.49 4.17
N VAL A 101 -5.18 -2.13 4.86
CA VAL A 101 -4.49 -3.05 5.77
C VAL A 101 -5.38 -3.37 6.97
N VAL A 102 -6.05 -2.38 7.55
CA VAL A 102 -7.00 -2.56 8.65
C VAL A 102 -8.11 -3.54 8.25
N ASP A 103 -8.78 -3.30 7.13
CA ASP A 103 -9.88 -4.15 6.65
C ASP A 103 -9.43 -5.60 6.45
N VAL A 104 -8.25 -5.79 5.87
CA VAL A 104 -7.71 -7.14 5.66
C VAL A 104 -7.35 -7.81 6.98
N LEU A 105 -6.73 -7.09 7.91
CA LEU A 105 -6.37 -7.65 9.20
C LEU A 105 -7.59 -8.00 10.04
N GLU A 106 -8.68 -7.24 9.94
CA GLU A 106 -9.96 -7.61 10.54
C GLU A 106 -10.49 -8.93 9.96
N ILE A 107 -10.51 -9.04 8.62
CA ILE A 107 -10.99 -10.24 7.94
C ILE A 107 -10.13 -11.46 8.29
N GLU A 108 -8.80 -11.33 8.25
CA GLU A 108 -7.89 -12.42 8.57
C GLU A 108 -7.90 -12.76 10.06
N GLY A 109 -8.00 -11.75 10.94
CA GLY A 109 -8.13 -11.96 12.38
C GLY A 109 -9.38 -12.77 12.72
N ARG A 110 -10.53 -12.42 12.12
CA ARG A 110 -11.77 -13.19 12.30
C ARG A 110 -11.66 -14.61 11.75
N ARG A 111 -11.01 -14.80 10.59
CA ARG A 111 -10.75 -16.14 10.00
C ARG A 111 -9.83 -17.00 10.87
N ALA A 112 -8.90 -16.37 11.57
CA ALA A 112 -8.05 -17.02 12.57
C ALA A 112 -8.75 -17.25 13.92
N LEU A 113 -10.06 -16.97 14.00
CA LEU A 113 -10.89 -17.08 15.21
C LEU A 113 -10.36 -16.22 16.37
N LEU A 114 -9.73 -15.08 16.05
CA LEU A 114 -9.36 -14.10 17.06
C LEU A 114 -10.63 -13.40 17.57
N PRO A 115 -10.79 -13.24 18.89
CA PRO A 115 -11.86 -12.41 19.44
C PRO A 115 -11.74 -10.96 18.96
N ASP A 116 -12.88 -10.26 18.80
CA ASP A 116 -12.90 -8.88 18.30
C ASP A 116 -12.06 -7.91 19.16
N PHE A 117 -11.99 -8.12 20.47
CA PHE A 117 -11.13 -7.30 21.35
C PHE A 117 -9.63 -7.48 21.05
N VAL A 118 -9.21 -8.67 20.63
CA VAL A 118 -7.82 -8.94 20.22
C VAL A 118 -7.53 -8.25 18.90
N ILE A 119 -8.47 -8.34 17.95
CA ILE A 119 -8.38 -7.65 16.65
C ILE A 119 -8.29 -6.13 16.87
N SER A 120 -9.15 -5.55 17.70
CA SER A 120 -9.12 -4.12 18.02
C SER A 120 -7.80 -3.69 18.68
N SER A 121 -7.28 -4.49 19.61
CA SER A 121 -5.98 -4.24 20.25
C SER A 121 -4.81 -4.32 19.25
N ILE A 122 -4.86 -5.28 18.32
CA ILE A 122 -3.92 -5.42 17.22
C ILE A 122 -3.92 -4.17 16.33
N LEU A 123 -5.09 -3.73 15.91
CA LEU A 123 -5.25 -2.58 15.02
C LEU A 123 -4.80 -1.29 15.69
N GLY A 124 -5.04 -1.14 17.00
CA GLY A 124 -4.56 -0.02 17.79
C GLY A 124 -3.03 0.04 17.95
N GLN A 125 -2.34 -1.08 17.71
CA GLN A 125 -0.87 -1.20 17.77
C GLN A 125 -0.21 -1.20 16.38
N LEU A 126 -1.00 -1.08 15.32
CA LEU A 126 -0.49 -1.10 13.97
C LEU A 126 -0.02 0.30 13.55
N GLN A 127 1.24 0.38 13.11
CA GLN A 127 1.78 1.57 12.47
C GLN A 127 2.00 1.28 11.00
N VAL A 128 1.36 2.08 10.13
CA VAL A 128 1.51 1.99 8.68
C VAL A 128 2.21 3.25 8.20
N ASN A 129 3.44 3.09 7.73
CA ASN A 129 4.16 4.14 7.05
C ASN A 129 4.13 3.88 5.55
N THR A 130 3.87 4.90 4.76
CA THR A 130 3.78 4.80 3.30
C THR A 130 4.66 5.83 2.63
N THR A 131 5.41 5.38 1.64
CA THR A 131 6.22 6.20 0.76
C THR A 131 5.61 6.14 -0.64
N TYR A 132 5.11 7.28 -1.09
CA TYR A 132 4.58 7.49 -2.43
C TYR A 132 5.13 8.79 -2.99
N GLU A 133 5.58 8.79 -4.24
CA GLU A 133 6.08 9.97 -4.95
C GLU A 133 5.11 10.37 -6.07
N PRO A 134 4.16 11.28 -5.81
CA PRO A 134 3.17 11.69 -6.79
C PRO A 134 3.80 12.36 -8.02
N LEU A 135 3.22 12.11 -9.19
CA LEU A 135 3.61 12.82 -10.41
C LEU A 135 3.01 14.25 -10.41
N LEU A 136 3.86 15.25 -10.67
CA LEU A 136 3.43 16.63 -10.91
C LEU A 136 2.96 16.76 -12.37
N CYS A 137 1.73 17.23 -12.56
CA CYS A 137 1.13 17.41 -13.87
C CYS A 137 0.86 18.89 -14.16
N HIS A 138 1.47 19.38 -15.24
CA HIS A 138 1.10 20.64 -15.88
C HIS A 138 0.33 20.40 -17.18
N PHE A 139 -0.57 21.33 -17.51
CA PHE A 139 -1.37 21.26 -18.74
C PHE A 139 -0.76 22.17 -19.81
N LEU A 140 -0.73 21.70 -21.05
CA LEU A 140 -0.36 22.50 -22.22
C LEU A 140 -1.61 23.17 -22.78
N ARG A 141 -1.73 24.49 -22.59
CA ARG A 141 -2.79 25.27 -23.22
C ARG A 141 -2.41 25.60 -24.67
N GLY A 142 -2.81 24.74 -25.61
CA GLY A 142 -2.94 25.03 -27.03
C GLY A 142 -1.68 25.51 -27.79
N PRO A 143 -1.77 25.70 -29.11
CA PRO A 143 -0.65 26.15 -29.93
C PRO A 143 -0.38 27.65 -29.66
N GLY A 144 0.83 27.99 -29.20
CA GLY A 144 1.31 29.38 -29.22
C GLY A 144 2.03 29.92 -27.99
N GLN A 145 2.14 29.18 -26.89
CA GLN A 145 2.98 29.64 -25.76
C GLN A 145 4.37 29.01 -25.81
N ASN A 146 5.38 29.86 -25.99
CA ASN A 146 6.79 29.51 -26.19
C ASN A 146 7.63 29.48 -24.89
N GLN A 147 7.05 29.31 -23.70
CA GLN A 147 7.78 28.92 -22.48
C GLN A 147 7.07 27.78 -21.71
N PHE A 148 7.64 26.57 -21.72
CA PHE A 148 7.20 25.42 -20.92
C PHE A 148 8.39 24.97 -20.08
N PRO A 149 8.43 25.28 -18.78
CA PRO A 149 9.56 24.92 -17.94
C PRO A 149 9.49 23.50 -17.37
N ILE A 150 8.44 22.71 -17.59
CA ILE A 150 8.15 21.49 -16.79
C ILE A 150 7.40 20.42 -17.61
N ASP A 151 7.54 19.16 -17.19
CA ASP A 151 6.87 17.98 -17.73
C ASP A 151 5.33 18.12 -17.72
N SER A 152 4.71 17.83 -18.86
CA SER A 152 3.25 17.94 -19.03
C SER A 152 2.60 16.56 -19.10
N CYS A 153 1.43 16.39 -18.47
CA CYS A 153 0.75 15.11 -18.43
C CYS A 153 -0.32 14.99 -19.53
N ILE A 154 -0.39 13.81 -20.17
CA ILE A 154 -1.46 13.48 -21.11
C ILE A 154 -2.56 12.68 -20.39
N PHE A 155 -3.75 13.28 -20.34
CA PHE A 155 -4.94 12.66 -19.74
C PHE A 155 -5.79 11.99 -20.82
N VAL A 156 -6.15 10.73 -20.60
CA VAL A 156 -7.14 9.98 -21.38
C VAL A 156 -8.23 9.52 -20.40
N GLY A 157 -9.41 10.15 -20.50
CA GLY A 157 -10.49 9.94 -19.53
C GLY A 157 -10.04 10.32 -18.11
N SER A 158 -10.15 9.36 -17.18
CA SER A 158 -9.76 9.53 -15.76
C SER A 158 -8.32 9.11 -15.44
N THR A 159 -7.46 8.99 -16.45
CA THR A 159 -6.12 8.43 -16.30
C THR A 159 -5.05 9.28 -17.00
N VAL A 160 -3.88 9.37 -16.39
CA VAL A 160 -2.64 9.86 -17.01
C VAL A 160 -1.97 8.66 -17.68
N THR A 161 -1.69 8.76 -18.97
CA THR A 161 -1.11 7.66 -19.74
C THR A 161 0.34 7.89 -20.11
N ARG A 162 0.75 9.15 -20.27
CA ARG A 162 2.10 9.53 -20.70
C ARG A 162 2.49 10.90 -20.19
N VAL A 163 3.80 11.15 -20.18
CA VAL A 163 4.41 12.43 -19.82
C VAL A 163 5.12 13.00 -21.04
N CYS A 164 4.90 14.27 -21.33
CA CYS A 164 5.66 15.00 -22.32
C CYS A 164 6.84 15.70 -21.64
N PRO A 165 8.08 15.35 -22.02
CA PRO A 165 9.26 15.93 -21.41
C PRO A 165 9.36 17.42 -21.75
N LYS A 166 9.93 18.19 -20.83
CA LYS A 166 10.24 19.62 -20.99
C LYS A 166 10.94 19.97 -22.33
N ASP A 167 11.77 19.06 -22.85
CA ASP A 167 12.57 19.27 -24.06
C ASP A 167 11.87 18.86 -25.37
N ALA A 168 10.59 18.47 -25.33
CA ALA A 168 9.81 18.08 -26.51
C ALA A 168 9.66 19.21 -27.58
N ARG A 169 10.22 20.39 -27.33
CA ARG A 169 10.19 21.56 -28.20
C ARG A 169 11.18 21.57 -29.36
N ALA A 170 12.11 20.61 -29.45
CA ALA A 170 13.25 20.74 -30.36
C ALA A 170 13.44 19.59 -31.36
N VAL A 171 12.43 18.76 -31.65
CA VAL A 171 12.64 17.58 -32.53
C VAL A 171 12.08 17.72 -33.95
N LEU A 172 11.16 18.64 -34.26
CA LEU A 172 10.71 18.79 -35.65
C LEU A 172 10.50 20.25 -36.05
N GLY A 173 11.40 20.71 -36.91
CA GLY A 173 11.16 21.62 -38.04
C GLY A 173 10.27 22.84 -37.85
N VAL A 174 10.87 24.01 -38.11
CA VAL A 174 10.26 25.26 -38.60
C VAL A 174 8.81 25.08 -39.09
N GLY A 175 7.85 25.45 -38.24
CA GLY A 175 6.45 25.66 -38.63
C GLY A 175 5.44 24.62 -38.13
N GLY A 176 4.80 24.93 -37.00
CA GLY A 176 3.40 24.59 -36.77
C GLY A 176 3.12 23.26 -36.07
N GLY A 177 2.98 23.32 -34.74
CA GLY A 177 2.31 22.29 -33.94
C GLY A 177 3.24 21.57 -32.97
N MET A 178 2.89 21.65 -31.68
CA MET A 178 3.59 20.91 -30.63
C MET A 178 3.14 19.45 -30.69
N GLN A 179 4.03 18.53 -31.09
CA GLN A 179 3.68 17.13 -31.25
C GLN A 179 4.07 16.30 -30.03
N CYS A 180 3.39 16.56 -28.91
CA CYS A 180 3.46 15.75 -27.68
C CYS A 180 3.32 14.26 -28.00
N ASP A 181 2.39 13.91 -28.90
CA ASP A 181 2.10 12.52 -29.29
C ASP A 181 3.31 11.76 -29.85
N LYS A 182 4.29 12.44 -30.44
CA LYS A 182 5.50 11.81 -31.01
C LYS A 182 6.64 11.65 -30.00
N VAL A 183 6.65 12.43 -28.92
CA VAL A 183 7.76 12.49 -27.94
C VAL A 183 7.30 12.07 -26.53
N ALA A 184 6.01 11.77 -26.36
CA ALA A 184 5.43 11.34 -25.10
C ALA A 184 6.15 10.08 -24.56
N MET A 185 6.70 10.21 -23.37
CA MET A 185 7.43 9.17 -22.66
C MET A 185 6.50 8.39 -21.71
N PRO A 186 6.81 7.13 -21.42
CA PRO A 186 6.14 6.39 -20.35
C PRO A 186 6.38 7.07 -19.00
N ILE A 187 5.44 6.90 -18.08
CA ILE A 187 5.57 7.37 -16.69
C ILE A 187 6.71 6.60 -16.02
N ASN A 188 7.62 7.31 -15.33
CA ASN A 188 8.71 6.67 -14.57
C ASN A 188 8.13 5.75 -13.48
N SER A 189 8.75 4.59 -13.26
CA SER A 189 8.32 3.58 -12.30
C SER A 189 8.23 4.09 -10.87
N GLU A 190 8.99 5.13 -10.51
CA GLU A 190 8.95 5.79 -9.20
C GLU A 190 7.54 6.31 -8.87
N HIS A 191 6.86 6.94 -9.84
CA HIS A 191 5.49 7.45 -9.67
C HIS A 191 4.43 6.36 -9.69
N LEU A 192 4.80 5.17 -10.17
CA LEU A 192 3.96 3.99 -10.25
C LEU A 192 4.10 3.11 -9.01
N SER A 193 4.99 3.44 -8.07
CA SER A 193 5.28 2.61 -6.91
C SER A 193 4.77 3.21 -5.62
N LEU A 194 3.99 2.44 -4.86
CA LEU A 194 3.59 2.74 -3.49
C LEU A 194 4.29 1.72 -2.58
N SER A 195 5.21 2.18 -1.76
CA SER A 195 5.89 1.34 -0.78
C SER A 195 5.49 1.71 0.63
N GLY A 196 5.75 0.82 1.58
CA GLY A 196 5.47 1.10 2.97
C GLY A 196 5.99 0.03 3.92
N SER A 197 5.81 0.31 5.21
CA SER A 197 6.13 -0.61 6.29
C SER A 197 4.96 -0.73 7.24
N LEU A 198 4.68 -1.96 7.64
CA LEU A 198 3.74 -2.35 8.68
C LEU A 198 4.55 -2.74 9.91
N THR A 199 4.45 -1.96 10.97
CA THR A 199 5.05 -2.30 12.26
C THR A 199 3.95 -2.66 13.24
N THR A 200 4.10 -3.80 13.90
CA THR A 200 3.23 -4.24 14.98
C THR A 200 4.05 -4.62 16.20
N THR A 201 3.59 -4.21 17.38
CA THR A 201 4.13 -4.63 18.67
C THR A 201 3.36 -5.81 19.26
N ASN A 202 2.35 -6.32 18.54
CA ASN A 202 1.50 -7.38 19.03
C ASN A 202 2.14 -8.75 18.76
N ILE A 203 2.38 -9.51 19.84
CA ILE A 203 3.05 -10.81 19.78
C ILE A 203 2.31 -11.85 18.92
N VAL A 204 0.99 -11.74 18.78
CA VAL A 204 0.18 -12.64 17.95
C VAL A 204 0.58 -12.48 16.49
N MET A 205 0.55 -11.25 15.98
CA MET A 205 0.87 -10.95 14.59
C MET A 205 2.36 -11.00 14.29
N ALA A 206 3.21 -10.64 15.27
CA ALA A 206 4.65 -10.78 15.14
C ALA A 206 5.05 -12.25 14.85
N ASN A 207 4.31 -13.21 15.40
CA ASN A 207 4.54 -14.64 15.21
C ASN A 207 3.76 -15.28 14.05
N TRP A 208 3.01 -14.51 13.26
CA TRP A 208 2.36 -15.04 12.06
C TRP A 208 3.39 -15.55 11.07
N SER A 209 3.10 -16.70 10.45
CA SER A 209 3.96 -17.29 9.44
C SER A 209 4.09 -16.38 8.22
N ARG A 210 5.14 -16.57 7.42
CA ARG A 210 5.29 -15.86 6.13
C ARG A 210 4.08 -16.07 5.22
N SER A 211 3.45 -17.26 5.24
CA SER A 211 2.26 -17.54 4.42
C SER A 211 1.02 -16.77 4.89
N MET A 212 0.83 -16.58 6.19
CA MET A 212 -0.25 -15.75 6.73
C MET A 212 -0.07 -14.28 6.32
N TRP A 213 1.15 -13.76 6.46
CA TRP A 213 1.48 -12.40 6.00
C TRP A 213 1.31 -12.22 4.49
N GLN A 214 1.69 -13.23 3.70
CA GLN A 214 1.47 -13.19 2.24
C GLN A 214 -0.03 -13.11 1.92
N ASN A 215 -0.87 -13.91 2.59
CA ASN A 215 -2.32 -13.87 2.40
C ASN A 215 -2.94 -12.50 2.72
N VAL A 216 -2.46 -11.85 3.80
CA VAL A 216 -2.85 -10.47 4.14
C VAL A 216 -2.49 -9.54 3.00
N VAL A 217 -1.24 -9.55 2.55
CA VAL A 217 -0.83 -8.59 1.53
C VAL A 217 -1.47 -8.86 0.17
N ASP A 218 -1.66 -10.12 -0.23
CA ASP A 218 -2.36 -10.46 -1.47
C ASP A 218 -3.82 -9.97 -1.46
N ARG A 219 -4.46 -9.94 -0.29
CA ARG A 219 -5.79 -9.34 -0.12
C ARG A 219 -5.74 -7.83 -0.12
N ALA A 220 -4.76 -7.24 0.55
CA ALA A 220 -4.56 -5.82 0.54
C ALA A 220 -4.36 -5.33 -0.90
N LEU A 221 -3.53 -6.02 -1.69
CA LEU A 221 -3.38 -5.74 -3.11
C LEU A 221 -4.71 -5.82 -3.87
N ARG A 222 -5.51 -6.87 -3.66
CA ARG A 222 -6.81 -6.98 -4.33
C ARG A 222 -7.74 -5.82 -3.97
N MET A 223 -7.76 -5.41 -2.71
CA MET A 223 -8.53 -4.26 -2.24
C MET A 223 -8.00 -2.93 -2.80
N LEU A 224 -6.67 -2.78 -2.88
CA LEU A 224 -6.04 -1.63 -3.55
C LEU A 224 -6.47 -1.55 -5.02
N ARG A 225 -6.55 -2.69 -5.71
CA ARG A 225 -6.99 -2.78 -7.12
C ARG A 225 -8.46 -2.47 -7.33
N SER A 226 -9.31 -2.80 -6.36
CA SER A 226 -10.75 -2.45 -6.42
C SER A 226 -11.03 -1.01 -5.99
N GLY A 227 -10.06 -0.33 -5.38
CA GLY A 227 -10.24 0.99 -4.82
C GLY A 227 -9.92 2.14 -5.77
N PRO A 228 -9.66 3.34 -5.23
CA PRO A 228 -9.44 4.56 -6.02
C PRO A 228 -8.24 4.46 -6.96
N PHE A 229 -7.23 3.66 -6.60
CA PHE A 229 -6.06 3.41 -7.45
C PHE A 229 -6.36 2.46 -8.63
N GLY A 230 -7.54 1.82 -8.62
CA GLY A 230 -8.10 1.03 -9.71
C GLY A 230 -7.25 -0.17 -10.12
N SER A 231 -7.57 -0.74 -11.29
CA SER A 231 -6.83 -1.85 -11.90
C SER A 231 -5.40 -1.49 -12.32
N HIS A 232 -4.95 -0.27 -12.04
CA HIS A 232 -3.65 0.26 -12.44
C HIS A 232 -2.51 -0.18 -11.53
N LEU A 233 -2.79 -0.81 -10.39
CA LEU A 233 -1.80 -1.55 -9.60
C LEU A 233 -1.78 -3.02 -10.05
N TYR A 234 -0.62 -3.56 -10.43
CA TYR A 234 -0.52 -4.90 -11.02
C TYR A 234 0.32 -5.88 -10.21
N THR A 235 1.32 -5.39 -9.48
CA THR A 235 2.21 -6.23 -8.67
C THR A 235 2.32 -5.68 -7.26
N VAL A 236 2.33 -6.57 -6.26
CA VAL A 236 2.82 -6.25 -4.92
C VAL A 236 3.86 -7.28 -4.54
N THR A 237 4.99 -6.79 -4.09
CA THR A 237 6.05 -7.58 -3.51
C THR A 237 6.09 -7.30 -2.02
N VAL A 238 6.09 -8.36 -1.21
CA VAL A 238 6.27 -8.27 0.24
C VAL A 238 7.66 -8.75 0.56
N THR A 239 8.38 -7.95 1.33
CA THR A 239 9.62 -8.42 1.94
C THR A 239 9.37 -8.55 3.43
N VAL A 240 9.33 -9.80 3.87
CA VAL A 240 9.29 -10.17 5.29
C VAL A 240 10.74 -10.20 5.78
N SER A 241 11.18 -9.12 6.41
CA SER A 241 12.45 -9.01 7.14
C SER A 241 12.30 -9.38 8.61
#